data_AF-A0A832C925-F1
#
_entry.id   AF-A0A832C925-F1
#
_cell.length_a   1.000
_cell.length_b   1.000
_cell.length_c   1.000
_cell.angle_alpha   90.00
_cell.angle_beta   90.00
_cell.angle_gamma   90.00
#
_symmetry.space_group_name_H-M   'P 1'
#
loop_
_entity.id
_entity.type
_entity.pdbx_description
1 polymer ?
#
loop_
_entity_poly.entity_id
_entity_poly.type
_entity_poly.pdbx_seq_one_letter_code
_entity_poly.pdbx_strand_id
1 'polypeptide(L)'
;MYLPSSNSGQDSSGIALVTVMFLMAIFFILGTAILTNVATEYKISQNHKRSLQAFYASEAGLAEASARIKHNTAILDQDGDPNWISPASGLPFDYRYSITYDPNNHIYKIVSEGKDPTHTASKRIIAELKRSFSSADIISPVYCGSGENRGQPNRIYGDSSCPAWADDHDPTNDTSAPCVATPNPYVSASDPLDFDQDQLITSNPNKMLYNVAPIDLQAMADYYRTVADLTSIPNGNSDIGAPGDLKVVYISGSETIAGNRDGYGILVVSENLHLSGQLHWYGVVIVLGDVRQTGGGSHGIQLTGAILTPNDFDMRGNPDIQWCPDMVRKVMNDAGGAPLTMVSWIED
;
A
#
# COMPACT_ATOMS: atom_id res chain seq x y z
N MET A 1 60.57 -100.67 -7.03
CA MET A 1 60.53 -99.19 -7.05
C MET A 1 59.35 -98.78 -7.91
N TYR A 2 58.22 -98.42 -7.31
CA TYR A 2 57.18 -97.52 -7.83
C TYR A 2 56.13 -97.35 -6.71
N LEU A 3 55.97 -96.13 -6.22
CA LEU A 3 55.07 -95.74 -5.13
C LEU A 3 53.64 -95.54 -5.67
N PRO A 4 52.58 -95.79 -4.90
CA PRO A 4 51.31 -95.11 -5.09
C PRO A 4 51.20 -93.93 -4.12
N SER A 5 51.13 -92.72 -4.68
CA SER A 5 50.72 -91.51 -3.98
C SER A 5 49.20 -91.52 -3.77
N SER A 6 48.72 -91.65 -2.54
CA SER A 6 47.32 -91.32 -2.23
C SER A 6 47.22 -89.82 -2.01
N ASN A 7 46.64 -89.11 -2.97
CA ASN A 7 46.24 -87.72 -2.84
C ASN A 7 45.31 -87.56 -1.63
N SER A 8 45.78 -86.87 -0.59
CA SER A 8 44.91 -86.34 0.45
C SER A 8 44.15 -85.14 -0.11
N GLY A 9 43.04 -85.39 -0.80
CA GLY A 9 42.03 -84.37 -1.06
C GLY A 9 41.38 -83.98 0.25
N GLN A 10 41.94 -82.99 0.93
CA GLN A 10 41.43 -82.43 2.18
C GLN A 10 39.99 -81.94 1.99
N ASP A 11 39.10 -82.28 2.93
CA ASP A 11 37.73 -81.80 3.13
C ASP A 11 37.66 -80.27 3.37
N SER A 12 38.12 -79.47 2.41
CA SER A 12 38.07 -78.00 2.45
C SER A 12 36.71 -77.43 2.00
N SER A 13 35.81 -78.30 1.53
CA SER A 13 34.45 -77.95 1.07
C SER A 13 33.52 -77.48 2.19
N GLY A 14 33.69 -77.99 3.41
CA GLY A 14 32.83 -77.64 4.56
C GLY A 14 33.14 -76.26 5.14
N ILE A 15 34.43 -75.92 5.30
CA ILE A 15 34.85 -74.62 5.84
C ILE A 15 34.67 -73.49 4.82
N ALA A 16 34.81 -73.78 3.52
CA ALA A 16 34.52 -72.83 2.44
C ALA A 16 33.03 -72.43 2.40
N LEU A 17 32.11 -73.35 2.68
CA LEU A 17 30.69 -73.03 2.77
C LEU A 17 30.41 -72.08 3.94
N VAL A 18 30.98 -72.37 5.10
CA VAL A 18 30.78 -71.56 6.32
C VAL A 18 31.34 -70.15 6.15
N THR A 19 32.51 -69.98 5.52
CA THR A 19 33.08 -68.65 5.26
C THR A 19 32.26 -67.86 4.26
N VAL A 20 31.74 -68.50 3.20
CA VAL A 20 30.85 -67.85 2.22
C VAL A 20 29.53 -67.42 2.87
N MET A 21 28.95 -68.26 3.74
CA MET A 21 27.74 -67.90 4.49
C MET A 21 27.99 -66.73 5.44
N PHE A 22 29.12 -66.71 6.13
CA PHE A 22 29.48 -65.62 7.03
C PHE A 22 29.70 -64.31 6.26
N LEU A 23 30.39 -64.35 5.13
CA LEU A 23 30.55 -63.21 4.22
C LEU A 23 29.20 -62.72 3.68
N MET A 24 28.33 -63.62 3.24
CA MET A 24 26.96 -63.29 2.79
C MET A 24 26.14 -62.62 3.89
N ALA A 25 26.21 -63.14 5.13
CA ALA A 25 25.51 -62.53 6.26
C ALA A 25 26.00 -61.10 6.53
N ILE A 26 27.32 -60.87 6.46
CA ILE A 26 27.91 -59.54 6.60
C ILE A 26 27.44 -58.61 5.46
N PHE A 27 27.44 -59.09 4.21
CA PHE A 27 26.93 -58.30 3.07
C PHE A 27 25.44 -58.01 3.16
N PHE A 28 24.64 -58.94 3.69
CA PHE A 28 23.21 -58.73 3.91
C PHE A 28 22.96 -57.63 4.94
N ILE A 29 23.71 -57.63 6.05
CA ILE A 29 23.63 -56.60 7.09
C ILE A 29 24.09 -55.24 6.55
N LEU A 30 25.19 -55.20 5.79
CA LEU A 30 25.67 -53.97 5.14
C LEU A 30 24.67 -53.45 4.11
N GLY A 31 24.11 -54.33 3.28
CA GLY A 31 23.13 -53.97 2.25
C GLY A 31 21.84 -53.40 2.84
N THR A 32 21.34 -54.00 3.93
CA THR A 32 20.17 -53.47 4.65
C THR A 32 20.46 -52.11 5.29
N ALA A 33 21.63 -51.92 5.91
CA ALA A 33 22.02 -50.63 6.48
C ALA A 33 22.09 -49.50 5.44
N ILE A 34 22.63 -49.78 4.25
CA ILE A 34 22.68 -48.82 3.13
C ILE A 34 21.26 -48.46 2.67
N LEU A 35 20.38 -49.43 2.50
CA LEU A 35 18.99 -49.19 2.07
C LEU A 35 18.21 -48.34 3.08
N THR A 36 18.41 -48.56 4.38
CA THR A 36 17.77 -47.74 5.43
C THR A 36 18.28 -46.31 5.43
N ASN A 37 19.58 -46.10 5.17
CA ASN A 37 20.15 -44.75 5.05
C ASN A 37 19.55 -44.02 3.84
N VAL A 38 19.52 -44.66 2.66
CA VAL A 38 18.92 -44.09 1.45
C VAL A 38 17.44 -43.77 1.64
N ALA A 39 16.68 -44.66 2.29
CA ALA A 39 15.27 -44.41 2.59
C ALA A 39 15.08 -43.22 3.54
N THR A 40 16.00 -43.02 4.48
CA THR A 40 15.98 -41.90 5.43
C THR A 40 16.32 -40.59 4.72
N GLU A 41 17.39 -40.55 3.92
CA GLU A 41 17.76 -39.40 3.10
C GLU A 41 16.65 -39.00 2.14
N TYR A 42 16.00 -39.98 1.51
CA TYR A 42 14.86 -39.75 0.64
C TYR A 42 13.68 -39.09 1.38
N LYS A 43 13.33 -39.59 2.58
CA LYS A 43 12.28 -39.00 3.41
C LYS A 43 12.62 -37.58 3.85
N ILE A 44 13.87 -37.32 4.24
CA ILE A 44 14.34 -35.98 4.60
C ILE A 44 14.20 -35.05 3.40
N SER A 45 14.65 -35.48 2.22
CA SER A 45 14.55 -34.69 0.98
C SER A 45 13.10 -34.40 0.60
N GLN A 46 12.21 -35.38 0.70
CA GLN A 46 10.78 -35.18 0.46
C GLN A 46 10.17 -34.20 1.46
N ASN A 47 10.46 -34.35 2.75
CA ASN A 47 9.97 -33.43 3.78
C ASN A 47 10.48 -32.01 3.54
N HIS A 48 11.74 -31.86 3.17
CA HIS A 48 12.33 -30.56 2.83
C HIS A 48 11.63 -29.93 1.61
N LYS A 49 11.39 -30.71 0.55
CA LYS A 49 10.64 -30.25 -0.63
C LYS A 49 9.22 -29.79 -0.26
N ARG A 50 8.49 -30.56 0.54
CA ARG A 50 7.13 -30.21 0.96
C ARG A 50 7.11 -28.95 1.82
N SER A 51 8.06 -28.83 2.76
CA SER A 51 8.23 -27.63 3.57
C SER A 51 8.48 -26.39 2.70
N LEU A 52 9.32 -26.51 1.66
CA LEU A 52 9.59 -25.40 0.74
C LEU A 52 8.36 -25.04 -0.11
N GLN A 53 7.59 -26.04 -0.55
CA GLN A 53 6.34 -25.81 -1.27
C GLN A 53 5.31 -25.07 -0.42
N ALA A 54 5.13 -25.48 0.84
CA ALA A 54 4.27 -24.81 1.79
C ALA A 54 4.73 -23.36 2.05
N PHE A 55 6.04 -23.13 2.17
CA PHE A 55 6.63 -21.81 2.32
C PHE A 55 6.31 -20.89 1.13
N TYR A 56 6.54 -21.34 -0.11
CA TYR A 56 6.20 -20.55 -1.29
C TYR A 56 4.70 -20.28 -1.43
N ALA A 57 3.85 -21.23 -1.03
CA ALA A 57 2.41 -20.99 -0.99
C ALA A 57 2.07 -19.87 0.03
N SER A 58 2.69 -19.86 1.22
CA SER A 58 2.48 -18.77 2.18
C SER A 58 3.00 -17.42 1.69
N GLU A 59 4.11 -17.39 0.93
CA GLU A 59 4.60 -16.15 0.31
C GLU A 59 3.64 -15.63 -0.76
N ALA A 60 3.01 -16.51 -1.54
CA ALA A 60 2.01 -16.13 -2.53
C ALA A 60 0.80 -15.46 -1.86
N GLY A 61 0.30 -16.02 -0.75
CA GLY A 61 -0.78 -15.40 0.04
C GLY A 61 -0.39 -14.05 0.62
N LEU A 62 0.85 -13.90 1.10
CA LEU A 62 1.36 -12.61 1.59
C LEU A 62 1.42 -11.56 0.47
N ALA A 63 1.89 -11.94 -0.72
CA ALA A 63 1.98 -11.05 -1.87
C ALA A 63 0.60 -10.57 -2.34
N GLU A 64 -0.38 -11.47 -2.41
CA GLU A 64 -1.75 -11.12 -2.76
C GLU A 64 -2.37 -10.17 -1.73
N ALA A 65 -2.23 -10.49 -0.44
CA ALA A 65 -2.73 -9.65 0.65
C ALA A 65 -2.15 -8.23 0.59
N SER A 66 -0.84 -8.12 0.37
CA SER A 66 -0.16 -6.82 0.19
C SER A 66 -0.71 -6.04 -1.01
N ALA A 67 -0.95 -6.71 -2.14
CA ALA A 67 -1.53 -6.07 -3.32
C ALA A 67 -2.95 -5.56 -3.06
N ARG A 68 -3.79 -6.33 -2.36
CA ARG A 68 -5.15 -5.90 -1.99
C ARG A 68 -5.15 -4.69 -1.06
N ILE A 69 -4.23 -4.65 -0.10
CA ILE A 69 -4.03 -3.49 0.76
C ILE A 69 -3.65 -2.28 -0.10
N LYS A 70 -2.69 -2.43 -1.02
CA LYS A 70 -2.24 -1.35 -1.89
C LYS A 70 -3.38 -0.74 -2.72
N HIS A 71 -4.27 -1.57 -3.25
CA HIS A 71 -5.36 -1.15 -4.13
C HIS A 71 -6.68 -0.87 -3.39
N ASN A 72 -6.70 -0.96 -2.07
CA ASN A 72 -7.89 -0.77 -1.22
C ASN A 72 -9.11 -1.58 -1.68
N THR A 73 -8.88 -2.75 -2.31
CA THR A 73 -9.97 -3.62 -2.78
C THR A 73 -10.63 -4.29 -1.59
N ALA A 74 -11.97 -4.36 -1.59
CA ALA A 74 -12.74 -4.94 -0.50
C ALA A 74 -12.24 -6.34 -0.10
N ILE A 75 -12.02 -6.51 1.20
CA ILE A 75 -11.58 -7.74 1.86
C ILE A 75 -12.83 -8.63 2.02
N LEU A 76 -13.38 -9.14 0.91
CA LEU A 76 -14.55 -10.02 0.95
C LEU A 76 -14.14 -11.48 0.90
N ASP A 77 -14.54 -12.20 1.95
CA ASP A 77 -14.47 -13.64 2.21
C ASP A 77 -15.26 -14.44 1.13
N GLN A 78 -14.65 -15.52 0.59
CA GLN A 78 -15.26 -16.42 -0.39
C GLN A 78 -15.62 -17.80 0.19
N ASP A 79 -15.26 -18.09 1.44
CA ASP A 79 -15.29 -19.41 2.08
C ASP A 79 -16.11 -19.48 3.39
N GLY A 80 -16.68 -18.36 3.86
CA GLY A 80 -17.59 -18.32 5.01
C GLY A 80 -16.91 -18.33 6.38
N ASP A 81 -15.58 -18.17 6.42
CA ASP A 81 -14.83 -17.77 7.62
C ASP A 81 -14.56 -16.26 7.53
N PRO A 82 -15.25 -15.42 8.31
CA PRO A 82 -15.24 -13.97 8.13
C PRO A 82 -13.86 -13.30 8.34
N ASN A 83 -12.83 -14.06 8.76
CA ASN A 83 -11.50 -13.56 9.05
C ASN A 83 -10.40 -14.04 8.09
N TRP A 84 -10.65 -15.01 7.20
CA TRP A 84 -9.65 -15.57 6.31
C TRP A 84 -10.08 -15.46 4.85
N ILE A 85 -9.12 -15.17 3.97
CA ILE A 85 -9.31 -15.13 2.52
C ILE A 85 -8.50 -16.27 1.92
N SER A 86 -9.19 -17.09 1.13
CA SER A 86 -8.60 -18.17 0.33
C SER A 86 -8.46 -17.76 -1.15
N PRO A 87 -7.49 -18.33 -1.88
CA PRO A 87 -7.33 -18.10 -3.31
C PRO A 87 -8.54 -18.61 -4.09
N ALA A 88 -8.69 -18.11 -5.31
CA ALA A 88 -9.62 -18.67 -6.28
C ALA A 88 -9.34 -20.17 -6.49
N SER A 89 -10.41 -20.96 -6.58
CA SER A 89 -10.32 -22.41 -6.77
C SER A 89 -9.53 -22.78 -8.04
N GLY A 90 -8.61 -23.74 -7.93
CA GLY A 90 -7.87 -24.29 -9.08
C GLY A 90 -6.43 -23.79 -9.25
N LEU A 91 -5.90 -23.01 -8.30
CA LEU A 91 -4.48 -22.66 -8.28
C LEU A 91 -3.61 -23.83 -7.78
N PRO A 92 -2.34 -23.92 -8.23
CA PRO A 92 -1.42 -24.97 -7.80
C PRO A 92 -0.88 -24.77 -6.37
N PHE A 93 -1.20 -23.64 -5.74
CA PHE A 93 -0.78 -23.28 -4.39
C PHE A 93 -2.02 -23.20 -3.50
N ASP A 94 -2.03 -23.96 -2.40
CA ASP A 94 -3.04 -23.84 -1.37
C ASP A 94 -2.52 -22.91 -0.29
N TYR A 95 -3.13 -21.74 -0.18
CA TYR A 95 -2.82 -20.77 0.86
C TYR A 95 -4.10 -20.15 1.40
N ARG A 96 -4.01 -19.49 2.54
CA ARG A 96 -5.05 -18.60 3.06
C ARG A 96 -4.39 -17.49 3.83
N TYR A 97 -4.97 -16.31 3.86
CA TYR A 97 -4.43 -15.20 4.63
C TYR A 97 -5.51 -14.41 5.34
N SER A 98 -5.13 -13.76 6.43
CA SER A 98 -5.96 -12.79 7.14
C SER A 98 -5.24 -11.45 7.23
N ILE A 99 -6.01 -10.37 7.19
CA ILE A 99 -5.51 -9.00 7.29
C ILE A 99 -6.19 -8.35 8.50
N THR A 100 -5.39 -7.80 9.42
CA THR A 100 -5.89 -7.00 10.54
C THR A 100 -5.24 -5.61 10.47
N TYR A 101 -6.00 -4.56 10.74
CA TYR A 101 -5.51 -3.17 10.72
C TYR A 101 -5.52 -2.57 12.13
N ASP A 102 -4.37 -2.06 12.57
CA ASP A 102 -4.27 -1.22 13.77
C ASP A 102 -4.32 0.27 13.38
N PRO A 103 -5.43 0.97 13.66
CA PRO A 103 -5.60 2.36 13.26
C PRO A 103 -4.69 3.34 14.03
N ASN A 104 -4.18 2.96 15.20
CA ASN A 104 -3.33 3.86 16.00
C ASN A 104 -1.91 3.94 15.44
N ASN A 105 -1.42 2.82 14.89
CA ASN A 105 -0.05 2.69 14.40
C ASN A 105 0.05 2.63 12.86
N HIS A 106 -1.10 2.60 12.16
CA HIS A 106 -1.21 2.44 10.71
C HIS A 106 -0.49 1.17 10.21
N ILE A 107 -0.60 0.09 10.99
CA ILE A 107 0.03 -1.20 10.71
C ILE A 107 -1.03 -2.20 10.25
N TYR A 108 -0.81 -2.77 9.07
CA TYR A 108 -1.49 -3.96 8.60
C TYR A 108 -0.69 -5.18 9.04
N LYS A 109 -1.32 -6.04 9.84
CA LYS A 109 -0.80 -7.36 10.15
C LYS A 109 -1.40 -8.36 9.18
N ILE A 110 -0.54 -9.02 8.42
CA ILE A 110 -0.90 -10.09 7.51
C ILE A 110 -0.42 -11.41 8.13
N VAL A 111 -1.34 -12.36 8.25
CA VAL A 111 -1.00 -13.74 8.60
C VAL A 111 -1.32 -14.59 7.39
N SER A 112 -0.32 -15.20 6.77
CA SER A 112 -0.47 -16.07 5.62
C SER A 112 -0.09 -17.50 5.99
N GLU A 113 -0.93 -18.47 5.65
CA GLU A 113 -0.70 -19.89 5.84
C GLU A 113 -0.68 -20.57 4.47
N GLY A 114 0.40 -21.29 4.18
CA GLY A 114 0.58 -22.05 2.95
C GLY A 114 0.69 -23.53 3.25
N LYS A 115 0.08 -24.36 2.40
CA LYS A 115 0.15 -25.82 2.49
C LYS A 115 0.79 -26.39 1.23
N ASP A 116 1.46 -27.52 1.41
CA ASP A 116 1.91 -28.29 0.26
C ASP A 116 0.71 -28.93 -0.46
N PRO A 117 0.82 -29.30 -1.75
CA PRO A 117 -0.31 -29.88 -2.50
C PRO A 117 -0.90 -31.18 -1.91
N THR A 118 -0.20 -31.84 -0.98
CA THR A 118 -0.70 -33.04 -0.29
C THR A 118 -1.30 -32.75 1.09
N HIS A 119 -1.30 -31.48 1.53
CA HIS A 119 -1.78 -31.01 2.84
C HIS A 119 -1.13 -31.73 4.03
N THR A 120 0.14 -32.12 3.90
CA THR A 120 0.93 -32.80 4.94
C THR A 120 1.95 -31.88 5.61
N ALA A 121 2.34 -30.79 4.95
CA ALA A 121 3.20 -29.74 5.48
C ALA A 121 2.47 -28.40 5.38
N SER A 122 2.60 -27.59 6.43
CA SER A 122 2.05 -26.24 6.50
C SER A 122 3.14 -25.29 6.96
N LYS A 123 3.14 -24.08 6.41
CA LYS A 123 4.01 -22.98 6.83
C LYS A 123 3.18 -21.74 7.08
N ARG A 124 3.60 -20.95 8.06
CA ARG A 124 2.92 -19.72 8.45
C ARG A 124 3.91 -18.58 8.43
N ILE A 125 3.50 -17.49 7.81
CA ILE A 125 4.26 -16.25 7.72
C ILE A 125 3.41 -15.15 8.34
N ILE A 126 4.04 -14.33 9.16
CA ILE A 126 3.46 -13.11 9.72
C ILE A 126 4.27 -11.93 9.20
N ALA A 127 3.59 -11.01 8.53
CA ALA A 127 4.20 -9.77 8.07
C ALA A 127 3.45 -8.57 8.63
N GLU A 128 4.20 -7.54 9.01
CA GLU A 128 3.66 -6.26 9.42
C GLU A 128 4.03 -5.23 8.37
N LEU A 129 3.03 -4.61 7.77
CA LEU A 129 3.21 -3.56 6.78
C LEU A 129 2.71 -2.25 7.37
N LYS A 130 3.56 -1.23 7.37
CA LYS A 130 3.16 0.12 7.74
C LYS A 130 2.77 0.87 6.48
N ARG A 131 1.55 1.39 6.50
CA ARG A 131 1.10 2.37 5.51
C ARG A 131 1.49 3.74 6.01
N SER A 132 2.28 4.49 5.25
CA SER A 132 2.71 5.82 5.69
C SER A 132 1.58 6.83 5.62
N PHE A 133 0.68 6.70 4.64
CA PHE A 133 -0.51 7.52 4.46
C PHE A 133 -1.48 6.88 3.46
N SER A 134 -2.73 7.33 3.43
CA SER A 134 -3.83 6.85 2.62
C SER A 134 -4.81 7.98 2.28
N SER A 135 -5.75 7.70 1.36
CA SER A 135 -6.85 8.64 1.09
C SER A 135 -7.78 8.86 2.28
N ALA A 136 -7.83 7.92 3.24
CA ALA A 136 -8.67 8.05 4.43
C ALA A 136 -8.10 9.04 5.46
N ASP A 137 -6.82 9.38 5.37
CA ASP A 137 -6.18 10.38 6.24
C ASP A 137 -6.55 11.81 5.82
N ILE A 138 -7.02 11.98 4.58
CA ILE A 138 -7.54 13.23 4.05
C ILE A 138 -9.05 13.28 4.34
N ILE A 139 -9.42 14.07 5.33
CA ILE A 139 -10.81 14.11 5.85
C ILE A 139 -11.53 15.43 5.58
N SER A 140 -10.92 16.33 4.81
CA SER A 140 -11.46 17.64 4.46
C SER A 140 -10.83 18.16 3.17
N PRO A 141 -11.53 19.06 2.43
CA PRO A 141 -10.96 19.68 1.24
C PRO A 141 -9.80 20.64 1.56
N VAL A 142 -9.72 21.19 2.77
CA VAL A 142 -8.58 22.00 3.21
C VAL A 142 -8.02 21.46 4.51
N TYR A 143 -6.76 21.07 4.51
CA TYR A 143 -5.98 20.79 5.72
C TYR A 143 -4.89 21.86 5.84
N CYS A 144 -4.91 22.63 6.92
CA CYS A 144 -3.98 23.74 7.13
C CYS A 144 -3.56 23.92 8.60
N GLY A 145 -2.35 24.46 8.82
CA GLY A 145 -1.87 24.80 10.16
C GLY A 145 -2.41 26.14 10.65
N SER A 146 -2.41 27.14 9.78
CA SER A 146 -3.05 28.46 9.92
C SER A 146 -3.62 28.88 8.57
N GLY A 147 -4.33 30.00 8.52
CA GLY A 147 -4.81 30.49 7.25
C GLY A 147 -5.90 31.52 7.35
N GLU A 148 -6.07 32.24 6.26
CA GLU A 148 -7.12 33.21 6.08
C GLU A 148 -7.83 32.90 4.76
N ASN A 149 -9.15 32.89 4.82
CA ASN A 149 -9.98 32.87 3.63
C ASN A 149 -10.75 34.19 3.59
N ARG A 150 -10.32 35.10 2.71
CA ARG A 150 -10.98 36.39 2.50
C ARG A 150 -11.15 36.71 1.03
N GLY A 151 -12.38 37.01 0.64
CA GLY A 151 -12.75 37.31 -0.74
C GLY A 151 -14.24 37.14 -0.93
N GLN A 152 -14.80 37.77 -1.96
CA GLN A 152 -16.23 37.64 -2.27
C GLN A 152 -16.41 37.40 -3.77
N PRO A 153 -16.94 36.22 -4.18
CA PRO A 153 -17.12 34.99 -3.37
C PRO A 153 -15.77 34.35 -3.03
N ASN A 154 -15.65 33.51 -1.99
CA ASN A 154 -14.50 32.60 -1.81
C ASN A 154 -14.99 31.37 -1.05
N ARG A 155 -15.37 30.29 -1.73
CA ARG A 155 -16.18 29.22 -1.13
C ARG A 155 -15.35 27.96 -0.91
N ILE A 156 -15.59 27.30 0.22
CA ILE A 156 -15.08 25.95 0.49
C ILE A 156 -16.28 25.06 0.80
N TYR A 157 -16.47 24.06 -0.04
CA TYR A 157 -17.53 23.09 0.07
C TYR A 157 -17.01 21.79 0.68
N GLY A 158 -17.52 21.43 1.86
CA GLY A 158 -17.28 20.13 2.49
C GLY A 158 -18.27 19.05 2.05
N ASP A 159 -19.34 19.40 1.33
CA ASP A 159 -20.29 18.43 0.80
C ASP A 159 -19.66 17.60 -0.33
N SER A 160 -19.95 16.30 -0.38
CA SER A 160 -19.49 15.47 -1.50
C SER A 160 -20.12 15.98 -2.79
N SER A 161 -19.27 16.40 -3.73
CA SER A 161 -19.68 16.52 -5.12
C SER A 161 -18.53 16.15 -6.03
N CYS A 162 -18.72 15.11 -6.81
CA CYS A 162 -17.68 14.57 -7.68
C CYS A 162 -18.05 14.77 -9.14
N PRO A 163 -17.07 15.05 -10.02
CA PRO A 163 -17.32 15.01 -11.45
C PRO A 163 -17.58 13.56 -11.87
N ALA A 164 -18.44 13.37 -12.87
CA ALA A 164 -18.91 12.04 -13.29
C ALA A 164 -17.81 11.03 -13.68
N TRP A 165 -16.60 11.50 -13.99
CA TRP A 165 -15.46 10.64 -14.31
C TRP A 165 -14.70 10.16 -13.07
N ALA A 166 -14.84 10.84 -11.95
CA ALA A 166 -14.23 10.51 -10.66
C ALA A 166 -15.19 9.76 -9.73
N ASP A 167 -16.49 10.08 -9.83
CA ASP A 167 -17.59 9.45 -9.12
C ASP A 167 -17.67 7.96 -9.45
N ASP A 168 -17.45 7.10 -8.46
CA ASP A 168 -17.55 5.64 -8.60
C ASP A 168 -18.97 5.10 -8.36
N HIS A 169 -19.92 6.02 -8.16
CA HIS A 169 -21.34 5.79 -7.88
C HIS A 169 -21.60 4.98 -6.61
N ASP A 170 -20.67 4.99 -5.65
CA ASP A 170 -20.86 4.34 -4.35
C ASP A 170 -21.34 5.36 -3.29
N PRO A 171 -22.65 5.43 -2.99
CA PRO A 171 -23.18 6.46 -2.10
C PRO A 171 -22.70 6.36 -0.65
N THR A 172 -22.01 5.27 -0.28
CA THR A 172 -21.48 5.10 1.09
C THR A 172 -20.18 5.86 1.31
N ASN A 173 -19.49 6.25 0.24
CA ASN A 173 -18.24 7.00 0.29
C ASN A 173 -18.46 8.52 0.07
N ASP A 174 -19.63 8.91 -0.46
CA ASP A 174 -20.09 10.27 -0.73
C ASP A 174 -20.53 11.04 0.52
N THR A 175 -19.75 10.94 1.58
CA THR A 175 -20.08 11.59 2.86
C THR A 175 -19.55 13.02 2.91
N SER A 176 -20.37 13.91 3.46
CA SER A 176 -19.97 15.30 3.69
C SER A 176 -18.91 15.41 4.79
N ALA A 177 -17.85 16.14 4.48
CA ALA A 177 -16.72 16.43 5.35
C ALA A 177 -16.84 17.82 6.01
N PRO A 178 -16.10 18.07 7.11
CA PRO A 178 -15.77 19.43 7.49
C PRO A 178 -15.06 20.14 6.34
N CYS A 179 -15.29 21.44 6.17
CA CYS A 179 -14.64 22.24 5.12
C CYS A 179 -13.14 22.40 5.40
N VAL A 180 -12.76 22.57 6.66
CA VAL A 180 -11.36 22.77 7.07
C VAL A 180 -11.03 21.84 8.23
N ALA A 181 -9.92 21.13 8.14
CA ALA A 181 -9.33 20.38 9.24
C ALA A 181 -7.98 20.98 9.64
N THR A 182 -7.70 21.05 10.94
CA THR A 182 -6.42 21.54 11.44
C THR A 182 -5.89 20.68 12.58
N PRO A 183 -4.60 20.30 12.57
CA PRO A 183 -3.99 19.55 13.67
C PRO A 183 -3.78 20.42 14.92
N ASN A 184 -3.91 21.74 14.79
CA ASN A 184 -3.56 22.69 15.83
C ASN A 184 -4.80 23.14 16.65
N PRO A 185 -4.78 23.04 18.00
CA PRO A 185 -5.83 23.65 18.84
C PRO A 185 -5.77 25.18 18.91
N TYR A 186 -4.63 25.77 18.53
CA TYR A 186 -4.32 27.17 18.76
C TYR A 186 -3.73 27.80 17.51
N VAL A 187 -4.62 28.24 16.64
CA VAL A 187 -4.65 29.63 16.21
C VAL A 187 -3.98 30.53 17.25
N SER A 188 -2.68 30.79 17.11
CA SER A 188 -2.01 31.68 18.06
C SER A 188 -2.64 33.06 17.90
N ALA A 189 -2.65 33.89 18.95
CA ALA A 189 -3.13 35.27 18.84
C ALA A 189 -2.39 36.08 17.73
N SER A 190 -1.25 35.56 17.25
CA SER A 190 -0.46 36.07 16.14
C SER A 190 -0.79 35.49 14.75
N ASP A 191 -1.37 34.28 14.64
CA ASP A 191 -1.73 33.62 13.37
C ASP A 191 -2.99 32.75 13.53
N PRO A 192 -4.19 33.36 13.54
CA PRO A 192 -5.45 32.63 13.62
C PRO A 192 -5.93 32.09 12.26
N LEU A 193 -6.77 31.04 12.31
CA LEU A 193 -7.62 30.55 11.25
C LEU A 193 -8.78 31.53 11.15
N ASP A 194 -8.64 32.50 10.27
CA ASP A 194 -9.66 33.52 10.02
C ASP A 194 -10.37 33.22 8.71
N PHE A 195 -11.31 32.26 8.79
CA PHE A 195 -12.19 31.98 7.67
C PHE A 195 -13.56 32.55 7.96
N ASP A 196 -14.13 33.19 6.95
CA ASP A 196 -15.54 33.56 6.96
C ASP A 196 -16.41 32.28 6.95
N GLN A 197 -17.08 32.00 8.06
CA GLN A 197 -17.91 30.80 8.20
C GLN A 197 -19.11 30.79 7.26
N ASP A 198 -19.54 31.94 6.74
CA ASP A 198 -20.62 32.01 5.76
C ASP A 198 -20.16 31.51 4.38
N GLN A 199 -18.85 31.54 4.13
CA GLN A 199 -18.25 31.00 2.91
C GLN A 199 -17.93 29.50 2.99
N LEU A 200 -17.98 28.92 4.19
CA LEU A 200 -17.83 27.49 4.41
C LEU A 200 -19.20 26.79 4.25
N ILE A 201 -19.32 25.90 3.28
CA ILE A 201 -20.58 25.30 2.88
C ILE A 201 -20.49 23.79 3.07
N THR A 202 -21.22 23.25 4.04
CA THR A 202 -21.31 21.82 4.26
C THR A 202 -22.61 21.50 5.00
N SER A 203 -23.15 20.32 4.75
CA SER A 203 -24.20 19.67 5.53
C SER A 203 -23.65 18.95 6.77
N ASN A 204 -22.33 18.82 6.90
CA ASN A 204 -21.67 18.32 8.10
C ASN A 204 -21.96 19.28 9.29
N PRO A 205 -22.26 18.76 10.50
CA PRO A 205 -22.52 19.61 11.67
C PRO A 205 -21.35 20.54 12.03
N ASN A 206 -20.11 20.14 11.73
CA ASN A 206 -18.91 20.92 12.00
C ASN A 206 -18.30 21.41 10.69
N LYS A 207 -18.33 22.72 10.46
CA LYS A 207 -17.67 23.34 9.30
C LYS A 207 -16.14 23.29 9.40
N MET A 208 -15.63 23.39 10.62
CA MET A 208 -14.22 23.31 10.93
C MET A 208 -13.98 22.23 11.97
N LEU A 209 -12.92 21.46 11.78
CA LEU A 209 -12.50 20.41 12.69
C LEU A 209 -11.10 20.74 13.23
N TYR A 210 -11.02 20.97 14.53
CA TYR A 210 -9.78 21.27 15.25
C TYR A 210 -9.22 20.01 15.90
N ASN A 211 -7.92 20.03 16.24
CA ASN A 211 -7.23 18.95 16.95
C ASN A 211 -7.24 17.62 16.20
N VAL A 212 -7.16 17.65 14.87
CA VAL A 212 -7.06 16.42 14.09
C VAL A 212 -5.67 15.80 14.24
N ALA A 213 -5.56 14.49 13.97
CA ALA A 213 -4.26 13.84 13.94
C ALA A 213 -3.38 14.50 12.86
N PRO A 214 -2.11 14.86 13.17
CA PRO A 214 -1.22 15.43 12.16
C PRO A 214 -0.95 14.45 11.02
N ILE A 215 -1.11 14.92 9.79
CA ILE A 215 -0.70 14.20 8.58
C ILE A 215 0.80 14.43 8.34
N ASP A 216 1.56 13.37 8.11
CA ASP A 216 2.99 13.45 7.76
C ASP A 216 3.17 13.83 6.27
N LEU A 217 2.95 15.11 5.98
CA LEU A 217 3.06 15.66 4.63
C LEU A 217 4.49 15.56 4.06
N GLN A 218 5.51 15.54 4.94
CA GLN A 218 6.90 15.36 4.51
C GLN A 218 7.11 13.96 3.94
N ALA A 219 6.64 12.92 4.64
CA ALA A 219 6.70 11.55 4.15
C ALA A 219 5.90 11.37 2.84
N MET A 220 4.77 12.07 2.69
CA MET A 220 4.03 12.11 1.41
C MET A 220 4.87 12.71 0.29
N ALA A 221 5.48 13.87 0.51
CA ALA A 221 6.29 14.55 -0.48
C ALA A 221 7.53 13.73 -0.89
N ASP A 222 8.21 13.12 0.07
CA ASP A 222 9.38 12.27 -0.20
C ASP A 222 9.03 11.05 -1.04
N TYR A 223 7.87 10.44 -0.79
CA TYR A 223 7.37 9.35 -1.63
C TYR A 223 7.05 9.84 -3.05
N TYR A 224 6.25 10.89 -3.19
CA TYR A 224 5.84 11.39 -4.52
C TYR A 224 7.00 11.90 -5.36
N ARG A 225 8.07 12.39 -4.73
CA ARG A 225 9.34 12.70 -5.41
C ARG A 225 9.89 11.50 -6.19
N THR A 226 9.71 10.28 -5.67
CA THR A 226 10.27 9.06 -6.27
C THR A 226 9.43 8.50 -7.42
N VAL A 227 8.14 8.84 -7.47
CA VAL A 227 7.17 8.34 -8.45
C VAL A 227 6.62 9.45 -9.37
N ALA A 228 7.20 10.65 -9.34
CA ALA A 228 6.73 11.78 -10.12
C ALA A 228 6.87 11.55 -11.64
N ASP A 229 5.80 11.82 -12.38
CA ASP A 229 5.79 11.86 -13.83
C ASP A 229 6.43 13.14 -14.36
N LEU A 230 6.18 14.26 -13.66
CA LEU A 230 6.63 15.59 -14.04
C LEU A 230 7.34 16.27 -12.88
N THR A 231 8.45 16.94 -13.18
CA THR A 231 9.25 17.70 -12.21
C THR A 231 9.10 19.22 -12.34
N SER A 232 8.22 19.66 -13.24
CA SER A 232 7.91 21.08 -13.51
C SER A 232 6.55 21.20 -14.19
N ILE A 233 5.96 22.40 -14.11
CA ILE A 233 4.74 22.74 -14.85
C ILE A 233 5.08 22.93 -16.34
N PRO A 234 4.37 22.26 -17.28
CA PRO A 234 4.59 22.47 -18.70
C PRO A 234 4.35 23.92 -19.15
N ASN A 235 5.24 24.43 -20.00
CA ASN A 235 5.12 25.75 -20.59
C ASN A 235 3.86 25.86 -21.49
N GLY A 236 3.25 27.04 -21.53
CA GLY A 236 2.02 27.30 -22.30
C GLY A 236 0.74 27.04 -21.48
N ASN A 237 -0.42 26.99 -22.14
CA ASN A 237 -1.74 26.76 -21.52
C ASN A 237 -2.26 25.34 -21.77
N SER A 238 -1.36 24.36 -21.82
CA SER A 238 -1.77 22.96 -21.96
C SER A 238 -2.15 22.39 -20.60
N ASP A 239 -3.17 21.53 -20.60
CA ASP A 239 -3.62 20.82 -19.41
C ASP A 239 -2.56 19.82 -18.92
N ILE A 240 -2.60 19.55 -17.62
CA ILE A 240 -1.67 18.65 -16.93
C ILE A 240 -2.41 17.36 -16.63
N GLY A 241 -2.23 16.37 -17.51
CA GLY A 241 -2.94 15.10 -17.42
C GLY A 241 -4.37 15.19 -17.98
N ALA A 242 -5.16 14.15 -17.70
CA ALA A 242 -6.56 14.04 -18.10
C ALA A 242 -7.31 13.11 -17.13
N PRO A 243 -8.66 13.07 -17.14
CA PRO A 243 -9.44 12.13 -16.32
C PRO A 243 -9.03 10.65 -16.43
N GLY A 244 -8.51 10.23 -17.59
CA GLY A 244 -7.98 8.88 -17.82
C GLY A 244 -6.46 8.76 -17.76
N ASP A 245 -5.74 9.85 -17.52
CA ASP A 245 -4.28 9.92 -17.45
C ASP A 245 -3.86 10.92 -16.36
N LEU A 246 -4.05 10.50 -15.12
CA LEU A 246 -3.70 11.28 -13.94
C LEU A 246 -2.18 11.39 -13.81
N LYS A 247 -1.68 12.56 -13.41
CA LYS A 247 -0.23 12.81 -13.27
C LYS A 247 0.17 13.06 -11.83
N VAL A 248 1.34 12.56 -11.45
CA VAL A 248 2.06 12.98 -10.25
C VAL A 248 3.08 14.05 -10.65
N VAL A 249 2.88 15.27 -10.17
CA VAL A 249 3.77 16.42 -10.40
C VAL A 249 4.49 16.73 -9.10
N TYR A 250 5.82 16.67 -9.12
CA TYR A 250 6.65 17.03 -7.96
C TYR A 250 7.57 18.21 -8.30
N ILE A 251 7.40 19.33 -7.61
CA ILE A 251 8.19 20.53 -7.83
C ILE A 251 9.12 20.75 -6.64
N SER A 252 10.42 20.74 -6.92
CA SER A 252 11.46 21.03 -5.94
C SER A 252 11.67 22.54 -5.88
N GLY A 253 11.23 23.15 -4.78
CA GLY A 253 11.31 24.60 -4.53
C GLY A 253 9.94 25.26 -4.55
N SER A 254 9.95 26.60 -4.50
CA SER A 254 8.74 27.41 -4.60
C SER A 254 8.29 27.56 -6.05
N GLU A 255 6.98 27.46 -6.31
CA GLU A 255 6.40 27.52 -7.66
C GLU A 255 5.30 28.59 -7.77
N THR A 256 5.21 29.23 -8.93
CA THR A 256 4.04 30.02 -9.30
C THR A 256 3.30 29.37 -10.47
N ILE A 257 2.11 28.85 -10.21
CA ILE A 257 1.25 28.34 -11.28
C ILE A 257 0.44 29.50 -11.82
N ALA A 258 0.68 29.82 -13.09
CA ALA A 258 0.03 30.90 -13.82
C ALA A 258 -0.67 30.39 -15.08
N GLY A 259 -1.78 31.05 -15.44
CA GLY A 259 -2.49 30.84 -16.71
C GLY A 259 -3.88 30.24 -16.54
N ASN A 260 -4.50 29.89 -17.67
CA ASN A 260 -5.77 29.16 -17.72
C ASN A 260 -5.49 27.71 -18.12
N ARG A 261 -5.64 26.76 -17.19
CA ARG A 261 -5.38 25.34 -17.45
C ARG A 261 -6.10 24.43 -16.45
N ASP A 262 -6.33 23.20 -16.87
CA ASP A 262 -6.80 22.13 -16.02
C ASP A 262 -5.64 21.21 -15.62
N GLY A 263 -5.70 20.66 -14.41
CA GLY A 263 -4.75 19.67 -13.91
C GLY A 263 -5.45 18.50 -13.23
N TYR A 264 -4.94 17.29 -13.44
CA TYR A 264 -5.55 16.05 -12.96
C TYR A 264 -4.49 15.18 -12.27
N GLY A 265 -4.67 14.93 -10.97
CA GLY A 265 -3.79 14.04 -10.21
C GLY A 265 -3.20 14.67 -8.95
N ILE A 266 -1.92 14.42 -8.69
CA ILE A 266 -1.24 14.85 -7.47
C ILE A 266 -0.24 15.95 -7.80
N LEU A 267 -0.36 17.10 -7.13
CA LEU A 267 0.63 18.16 -7.19
C LEU A 267 1.34 18.25 -5.85
N VAL A 268 2.66 18.18 -5.87
CA VAL A 268 3.51 18.34 -4.69
C VAL A 268 4.47 19.49 -4.91
N VAL A 269 4.49 20.45 -3.98
CA VAL A 269 5.44 21.56 -3.97
C VAL A 269 6.21 21.53 -2.67
N SER A 270 7.54 21.44 -2.76
CA SER A 270 8.38 21.23 -1.58
C SER A 270 8.59 22.49 -0.74
N GLU A 271 8.26 23.67 -1.27
CA GLU A 271 8.26 24.94 -0.53
C GLU A 271 6.92 25.66 -0.74
N ASN A 272 6.92 26.92 -1.17
CA ASN A 272 5.72 27.74 -1.26
C ASN A 272 5.03 27.59 -2.62
N LEU A 273 3.70 27.49 -2.61
CA LEU A 273 2.89 27.49 -3.81
C LEU A 273 2.14 28.82 -3.94
N HIS A 274 2.43 29.54 -5.01
CA HIS A 274 1.68 30.72 -5.40
C HIS A 274 0.78 30.43 -6.60
N LEU A 275 -0.53 30.61 -6.42
CA LEU A 275 -1.52 30.40 -7.47
C LEU A 275 -1.98 31.75 -8.03
N SER A 276 -1.89 31.89 -9.36
CA SER A 276 -2.32 33.09 -10.07
C SER A 276 -3.05 32.74 -11.38
N GLY A 277 -4.14 33.44 -11.70
CA GLY A 277 -4.94 33.14 -12.89
C GLY A 277 -6.10 32.18 -12.63
N GLN A 278 -6.45 31.36 -13.64
CA GLN A 278 -7.61 30.47 -13.64
C GLN A 278 -7.11 29.02 -13.69
N LEU A 279 -6.79 28.45 -12.53
CA LEU A 279 -6.37 27.06 -12.43
C LEU A 279 -7.56 26.22 -11.96
N HIS A 280 -7.89 25.17 -12.70
CA HIS A 280 -8.76 24.11 -12.19
C HIS A 280 -7.90 22.88 -11.88
N TRP A 281 -7.88 22.45 -10.63
CA TRP A 281 -7.17 21.24 -10.22
C TRP A 281 -8.15 20.19 -9.71
N TYR A 282 -8.17 19.03 -10.37
CA TYR A 282 -8.90 17.85 -9.98
C TYR A 282 -7.93 16.88 -9.33
N GLY A 283 -7.78 16.98 -8.01
CA GLY A 283 -6.70 16.27 -7.37
C GLY A 283 -6.42 16.57 -5.91
N VAL A 284 -5.31 16.00 -5.46
CA VAL A 284 -4.70 16.34 -4.18
C VAL A 284 -3.54 17.28 -4.45
N VAL A 285 -3.52 18.41 -3.75
CA VAL A 285 -2.42 19.37 -3.76
C VAL A 285 -1.73 19.33 -2.40
N ILE A 286 -0.42 19.08 -2.39
CA ILE A 286 0.40 18.96 -1.20
C ILE A 286 1.46 20.04 -1.26
N VAL A 287 1.49 20.91 -0.25
CA VAL A 287 2.44 22.02 -0.18
C VAL A 287 3.11 21.99 1.17
N LEU A 288 4.44 21.85 1.19
CA LEU A 288 5.20 21.79 2.43
C LEU A 288 5.48 23.17 3.03
N GLY A 289 5.36 24.24 2.25
CA GLY A 289 5.40 25.64 2.67
C GLY A 289 4.01 26.28 2.71
N ASP A 290 3.95 27.57 2.42
CA ASP A 290 2.70 28.35 2.41
C ASP A 290 1.96 28.22 1.07
N VAL A 291 0.63 28.24 1.15
CA VAL A 291 -0.26 28.32 -0.01
C VAL A 291 -0.79 29.73 -0.10
N ARG A 292 -0.52 30.40 -1.22
CA ARG A 292 -1.01 31.77 -1.44
C ARG A 292 -1.69 31.89 -2.80
N GLN A 293 -2.88 32.47 -2.82
CA GLN A 293 -3.44 33.00 -4.06
C GLN A 293 -3.25 34.52 -4.12
N THR A 294 -2.89 35.02 -5.31
CA THR A 294 -3.20 36.40 -5.69
C THR A 294 -3.98 36.47 -7.00
N GLY A 295 -5.18 37.07 -6.97
CA GLY A 295 -5.98 37.32 -8.18
C GLY A 295 -7.46 37.61 -7.88
N GLY A 296 -8.05 38.62 -8.54
CA GLY A 296 -9.43 39.09 -8.31
C GLY A 296 -10.37 38.97 -9.52
N GLY A 297 -10.13 37.99 -10.40
CA GLY A 297 -10.96 37.74 -11.58
C GLY A 297 -12.28 37.04 -11.27
N SER A 298 -13.24 37.10 -12.20
CA SER A 298 -14.59 36.53 -12.03
C SER A 298 -14.64 34.99 -11.96
N HIS A 299 -13.63 34.31 -12.51
CA HIS A 299 -13.42 32.88 -12.32
C HIS A 299 -12.01 32.74 -11.75
N GLY A 300 -11.89 32.40 -10.46
CA GLY A 300 -10.60 32.26 -9.79
C GLY A 300 -10.05 30.84 -9.89
N ILE A 301 -9.45 30.36 -8.81
CA ILE A 301 -8.92 29.00 -8.70
C ILE A 301 -10.06 28.07 -8.34
N GLN A 302 -10.20 26.95 -9.04
CA GLN A 302 -11.11 25.89 -8.60
C GLN A 302 -10.29 24.66 -8.25
N LEU A 303 -10.53 24.11 -7.07
CA LEU A 303 -9.91 22.87 -6.66
C LEU A 303 -11.02 21.90 -6.33
N THR A 304 -11.17 20.84 -7.11
CA THR A 304 -12.04 19.72 -6.76
C THR A 304 -11.14 18.66 -6.14
N GLY A 305 -11.28 18.40 -4.85
CA GLY A 305 -10.41 17.52 -4.10
C GLY A 305 -9.97 18.02 -2.74
N ALA A 306 -8.66 17.95 -2.52
CA ALA A 306 -8.05 18.38 -1.27
C ALA A 306 -6.77 19.18 -1.49
N ILE A 307 -6.54 20.18 -0.63
CA ILE A 307 -5.28 20.88 -0.49
C ILE A 307 -4.76 20.73 0.94
N LEU A 308 -3.51 20.30 1.06
CA LEU A 308 -2.86 19.98 2.32
C LEU A 308 -1.61 20.84 2.48
N THR A 309 -1.56 21.62 3.55
CA THR A 309 -0.37 22.35 3.98
C THR A 309 -0.24 22.27 5.49
N PRO A 310 0.97 22.13 6.06
CA PRO A 310 1.15 22.25 7.50
C PRO A 310 1.27 23.72 7.95
N ASN A 311 1.34 24.68 7.02
CA ASN A 311 1.58 26.10 7.28
C ASN A 311 0.36 26.94 6.90
N ASP A 312 0.62 28.14 6.37
CA ASP A 312 -0.39 29.14 6.11
C ASP A 312 -1.12 28.87 4.80
N PHE A 313 -2.45 28.89 4.89
CA PHE A 313 -3.35 28.82 3.76
C PHE A 313 -4.02 30.20 3.57
N ASP A 314 -3.46 31.02 2.69
CA ASP A 314 -3.98 32.37 2.38
C ASP A 314 -4.61 32.39 0.99
N MET A 315 -5.92 32.24 0.95
CA MET A 315 -6.69 32.27 -0.29
C MET A 315 -7.49 33.56 -0.38
N ARG A 316 -7.15 34.38 -1.38
CA ARG A 316 -7.76 35.69 -1.62
C ARG A 316 -8.36 35.83 -3.01
N GLY A 317 -9.54 36.42 -3.10
CA GLY A 317 -10.22 36.66 -4.37
C GLY A 317 -11.45 35.78 -4.50
N ASN A 318 -11.51 34.95 -5.56
CA ASN A 318 -12.61 34.01 -5.81
C ASN A 318 -12.19 32.56 -6.03
N PRO A 319 -11.52 31.91 -5.07
CA PRO A 319 -11.35 30.47 -5.11
C PRO A 319 -12.66 29.74 -4.79
N ASP A 320 -12.78 28.56 -5.38
CA ASP A 320 -13.87 27.62 -5.17
C ASP A 320 -13.26 26.23 -4.91
N ILE A 321 -13.29 25.79 -3.67
CA ILE A 321 -12.72 24.50 -3.26
C ILE A 321 -13.86 23.54 -2.97
N GLN A 322 -13.96 22.49 -3.76
CA GLN A 322 -15.02 21.51 -3.70
C GLN A 322 -14.49 20.18 -3.18
N TRP A 323 -15.08 19.67 -2.10
CA TRP A 323 -14.80 18.33 -1.62
C TRP A 323 -15.34 17.27 -2.58
N CYS A 324 -14.46 16.32 -2.91
CA CYS A 324 -14.82 15.12 -3.65
C CYS A 324 -14.00 13.93 -3.11
N PRO A 325 -14.58 13.12 -2.22
CA PRO A 325 -13.87 12.00 -1.60
C PRO A 325 -13.44 10.94 -2.62
N ASP A 326 -14.26 10.70 -3.64
CA ASP A 326 -13.95 9.72 -4.68
C ASP A 326 -12.76 10.12 -5.54
N MET A 327 -12.67 11.40 -5.90
CA MET A 327 -11.54 11.89 -6.65
C MET A 327 -10.27 11.78 -5.81
N VAL A 328 -10.30 12.14 -4.52
CA VAL A 328 -9.14 11.99 -3.63
C VAL A 328 -8.68 10.54 -3.58
N ARG A 329 -9.62 9.61 -3.37
CA ARG A 329 -9.35 8.17 -3.35
C ARG A 329 -8.81 7.67 -4.69
N LYS A 330 -9.46 8.04 -5.80
CA LYS A 330 -9.06 7.65 -7.15
C LYS A 330 -7.65 8.13 -7.46
N VAL A 331 -7.36 9.40 -7.23
CA VAL A 331 -6.04 9.99 -7.47
C VAL A 331 -4.97 9.34 -6.61
N MET A 332 -5.23 9.12 -5.33
CA MET A 332 -4.26 8.47 -4.44
C MET A 332 -4.05 6.98 -4.74
N ASN A 333 -5.04 6.28 -5.29
CA ASN A 333 -4.90 4.87 -5.66
C ASN A 333 -4.31 4.67 -7.06
N ASP A 334 -4.71 5.49 -8.03
CA ASP A 334 -4.39 5.30 -9.46
C ASP A 334 -3.11 6.04 -9.87
N ALA A 335 -2.92 7.28 -9.39
CA ALA A 335 -1.76 8.11 -9.76
C ALA A 335 -0.62 7.95 -8.76
N GLY A 336 -0.96 8.02 -7.46
CA GLY A 336 0.01 8.06 -6.38
C GLY A 336 0.46 6.70 -5.87
N GLY A 337 -0.48 5.80 -5.60
CA GLY A 337 -0.27 4.61 -4.77
C GLY A 337 0.02 4.99 -3.31
N ALA A 338 -0.67 4.39 -2.34
CA ALA A 338 -0.28 4.53 -0.94
C ALA A 338 1.02 3.73 -0.68
N PRO A 339 2.11 4.33 -0.15
CA PRO A 339 3.32 3.58 0.17
C PRO A 339 3.05 2.58 1.29
N LEU A 340 3.37 1.32 1.00
CA LEU A 340 3.41 0.23 1.97
C LEU A 340 4.87 -0.15 2.17
N THR A 341 5.31 -0.14 3.42
CA THR A 341 6.64 -0.60 3.81
C THR A 341 6.51 -1.81 4.70
N MET A 342 7.26 -2.86 4.41
CA MET A 342 7.34 -4.03 5.29
C MET A 342 8.20 -3.66 6.50
N VAL A 343 7.60 -3.64 7.67
CA VAL A 343 8.25 -3.33 8.94
C VAL A 343 8.86 -4.58 9.55
N SER A 344 8.14 -5.69 9.46
CA SER A 344 8.56 -6.97 10.04
C SER A 344 8.08 -8.13 9.18
N TRP A 345 8.87 -9.19 9.19
CA TRP A 345 8.57 -10.47 8.55
C TRP A 345 9.12 -11.60 9.40
N ILE A 346 8.28 -12.56 9.77
CA ILE A 346 8.66 -13.73 10.53
C ILE A 346 7.96 -14.98 10.00
N GLU A 347 8.72 -16.07 9.88
CA GLU A 347 8.21 -17.41 9.67
C GLU A 347 7.98 -18.07 11.04
N ASP A 348 6.76 -18.58 11.28
CA ASP A 348 6.32 -19.20 12.53
C ASP A 348 6.36 -20.75 12.42
#